data_AF-A0A529LYH6-F1
#
_entry.id   AF-A0A529LYH6-F1
#
_cell.length_a   1.000
_cell.length_b   1.000
_cell.length_c   1.000
_cell.angle_alpha   90.00
_cell.angle_beta   90.00
_cell.angle_gamma   90.00
#
_symmetry.space_group_name_H-M   'P 1'
#
loop_
_entity.id
_entity.type
_entity.pdbx_description
1 polymer ?
#
loop_
_entity_poly.entity_id
_entity_poly.type
_entity_poly.pdbx_seq_one_letter_code
_entity_poly.pdbx_strand_id
1 'polypeptide(L)' 'AEGEVTELGQIIAGAKHGRRSASDITIADLTGTGVQDTAIATLARDRARVAGSGAIFES' A
#
# COMPACT_ATOMS: atom_id res chain seq x y z
N ALA A 1 4.99 26.63 -4.58
CA ALA A 1 3.73 26.00 -5.03
C ALA A 1 3.96 24.50 -5.02
N GLU A 2 3.16 23.74 -4.27
CA GLU A 2 3.16 22.29 -4.39
C GLU A 2 2.67 21.94 -5.80
N GLY A 3 3.46 21.15 -6.54
CA GLY A 3 3.06 20.65 -7.84
C GLY A 3 1.91 19.65 -7.69
N GLU A 4 1.07 19.52 -8.72
CA GLU A 4 0.02 18.50 -8.72
C GLU A 4 0.64 17.10 -8.62
N VAL A 5 0.44 16.42 -7.49
CA VAL A 5 0.86 15.02 -7.29
C VAL A 5 -0.27 14.10 -7.71
N THR A 6 0.08 13.03 -8.42
CA THR A 6 -0.88 11.98 -8.79
C THR A 6 -0.87 10.90 -7.71
N GLU A 7 -2.02 10.69 -7.07
CA GLU A 7 -2.17 9.67 -6.03
C GLU A 7 -2.01 8.26 -6.59
N LEU A 8 -1.25 7.41 -5.89
CA LEU A 8 -1.02 6.03 -6.30
C LEU A 8 -2.33 5.23 -6.43
N GLY A 9 -3.30 5.48 -5.55
CA GLY A 9 -4.62 4.85 -5.60
C GLY A 9 -5.39 5.18 -6.89
N GLN A 10 -5.26 6.40 -7.41
CA GLN A 10 -5.90 6.80 -8.67
C GLN A 10 -5.25 6.14 -9.89
N ILE A 11 -3.94 5.89 -9.83
CA ILE A 11 -3.21 5.15 -10.87
C ILE A 11 -3.65 3.68 -10.87
N ILE A 12 -3.66 3.04 -9.70
CA ILE A 12 -4.06 1.63 -9.56
C ILE A 12 -5.51 1.43 -10.02
N ALA A 13 -6.40 2.37 -9.73
CA ALA A 13 -7.79 2.34 -10.17
C ALA A 13 -7.99 2.67 -11.67
N GLY A 14 -6.94 3.05 -12.40
CA GLY A 14 -7.01 3.46 -13.80
C GLY A 14 -7.64 4.84 -14.04
N ALA A 15 -7.87 5.63 -12.98
CA ALA A 15 -8.48 6.95 -13.06
C ALA A 15 -7.50 8.04 -13.49
N LYS A 16 -6.20 7.88 -13.19
CA LYS A 16 -5.12 8.73 -13.67
C LYS A 16 -3.99 7.86 -14.25
N HIS A 17 -3.21 8.42 -15.17
CA HIS A 17 -2.06 7.73 -15.74
C HIS A 17 -0.83 7.91 -14.85
N GLY A 18 -0.05 6.84 -14.67
CA GLY A 18 1.25 6.87 -14.00
C GLY A 18 2.39 7.26 -14.95
N ARG A 19 3.41 6.42 -15.03
CA ARG A 19 4.55 6.58 -15.95
C ARG A 19 4.12 6.41 -17.42
N ARG A 20 4.47 7.35 -18.31
CA ARG A 20 4.01 7.39 -19.71
C ARG A 20 5.03 6.86 -20.71
N SER A 21 6.31 7.01 -20.41
CA SER A 21 7.39 6.67 -21.35
C SER A 21 8.59 6.04 -20.68
N ALA A 22 9.46 5.40 -21.48
CA ALA A 22 10.69 4.78 -21.01
C ALA A 22 11.70 5.79 -20.40
N SER A 23 11.67 7.03 -20.86
CA SER A 23 12.57 8.10 -20.41
C SER A 23 12.07 8.84 -19.17
N ASP A 24 10.83 8.61 -18.74
CA ASP A 24 10.26 9.30 -17.58
C ASP A 24 10.94 8.84 -16.30
N ILE A 25 11.33 9.82 -15.48
CA ILE A 25 11.75 9.62 -14.09
C ILE A 25 10.51 9.79 -13.21
N THR A 26 10.19 8.77 -12.41
CA THR A 26 9.05 8.79 -11.47
C THR A 26 9.59 8.79 -10.05
N ILE A 27 9.09 9.69 -9.21
CA ILE A 27 9.37 9.71 -7.77
C ILE A 27 8.09 9.30 -7.05
N ALA A 28 8.19 8.28 -6.23
CA ALA A 28 7.12 7.86 -5.35
C ALA A 28 7.42 8.36 -3.94
N ASP A 29 6.68 9.38 -3.49
CA ASP A 29 6.64 9.73 -2.09
C ASP A 29 5.71 8.74 -1.38
N LEU A 30 6.31 7.81 -0.64
CA LEU A 30 5.61 6.77 0.11
C LEU A 30 5.50 7.12 1.60
N THR A 31 5.50 8.41 1.95
CA THR A 31 5.14 8.85 3.30
C THR A 31 3.68 8.48 3.58
N GLY A 32 3.50 7.31 4.19
CA GLY A 32 2.26 6.55 4.15
C GLY A 32 1.22 6.89 5.23
N THR A 33 0.01 6.40 4.99
CA THR A 33 -1.20 6.57 5.80
C THR A 33 -1.55 5.35 6.68
N GLY A 34 -0.61 4.41 6.89
CA GLY A 34 -0.81 3.17 7.66
C GLY A 34 -1.69 2.10 7.00
N VAL A 35 -2.29 2.39 5.83
CA VAL A 35 -3.14 1.44 5.09
C VAL A 35 -2.36 0.19 4.65
N GLN A 36 -1.11 0.38 4.21
CA GLN A 36 -0.26 -0.72 3.76
C GLN A 36 0.04 -1.70 4.91
N ASP A 37 0.36 -1.17 6.09
CA ASP A 37 0.60 -1.97 7.30
C ASP A 37 -0.63 -2.77 7.70
N THR A 38 -1.83 -2.17 7.59
CA THR A 38 -3.10 -2.85 7.87
C THR A 38 -3.36 -4.00 6.89
N ALA A 39 -3.08 -3.79 5.60
CA ALA A 39 -3.21 -4.85 4.60
C ALA A 39 -2.25 -6.02 4.87
N ILE A 40 -1.00 -5.72 5.22
CA ILE A 40 0.01 -6.71 5.61
C ILE A 40 -0.41 -7.46 6.87
N ALA A 41 -0.86 -6.74 7.92
CA ALA A 41 -1.31 -7.33 9.17
C ALA A 41 -2.52 -8.26 8.97
N THR A 42 -3.46 -7.87 8.11
CA THR A 42 -4.62 -8.70 7.75
C THR A 42 -4.18 -10.00 7.09
N LEU A 43 -3.30 -9.91 6.08
CA LEU A 43 -2.76 -11.11 5.42
C LEU A 43 -1.96 -11.99 6.37
N ALA A 44 -1.12 -11.40 7.22
CA ALA A 44 -0.30 -12.12 8.19
C ALA A 44 -1.18 -12.85 9.21
N ARG A 45 -2.22 -12.19 9.74
CA ARG A 45 -3.21 -12.79 10.63
C ARG A 45 -3.90 -13.98 9.97
N ASP A 46 -4.35 -13.83 8.73
CA ASP A 46 -5.05 -14.91 8.03
C ASP A 46 -4.14 -16.12 7.79
N ARG A 47 -2.87 -15.88 7.44
CA ARG A 47 -1.85 -16.94 7.31
C ARG A 47 -1.53 -17.62 8.64
N ALA A 48 -1.38 -16.85 9.72
CA ALA A 48 -1.12 -17.39 11.05
C ALA A 48 -2.27 -18.31 11.50
N ARG A 49 -3.52 -17.90 11.23
CA ARG A 49 -4.71 -18.73 11.51
C ARG A 49 -4.68 -20.05 10.75
N VAL A 50 -4.38 -20.03 9.44
CA VAL A 50 -4.30 -21.26 8.62
C VAL A 50 -3.17 -22.18 9.11
N ALA A 51 -2.06 -21.61 9.57
CA ALA A 51 -0.91 -22.35 10.09
C ALA A 51 -1.06 -22.76 11.57
N GLY A 52 -2.18 -22.44 12.24
CA GLY A 52 -2.36 -22.68 13.67
C GLY A 52 -1.32 -21.99 14.56
N SER A 53 -0.79 -20.84 14.12
CA SER A 53 0.27 -20.09 14.79
C SER A 53 -0.28 -18.86 15.52
N GLY A 54 0.36 -18.48 16.64
CA GLY A 54 -0.03 -17.32 17.46
C GLY A 54 -0.50 -17.72 18.87
N ALA A 55 -0.82 -16.73 19.69
CA ALA A 55 -1.36 -16.92 21.04
C ALA A 55 -2.43 -15.87 21.34
N ILE A 56 -3.46 -16.26 22.09
CA ILE A 56 -4.49 -15.34 22.60
C ILE A 56 -4.02 -14.83 23.97
N PHE A 57 -4.13 -13.52 24.18
CA PHE A 57 -3.87 -12.87 25.46
C PHE A 57 -5.15 -12.18 25.91
N GLU A 58 -5.55 -12.40 27.17
CA GLU A 58 -6.65 -11.71 27.82
C GLU A 58 -6.10 -10.85 28.97
N SER A 59 -6.80 -9.76 29.31
CA SER A 59 -6.42 -8.85 30.41
C SER A 59 -7.25 -9.11 31.66
#